data_AF-A0A1M5PVV5-F1
#
_entry.id   AF-A0A1M5PVV5-F1
#
_cell.length_a   1.000
_cell.length_b   1.000
_cell.length_c   1.000
_cell.angle_alpha   90.00
_cell.angle_beta   90.00
_cell.angle_gamma   90.00
#
_symmetry.space_group_name_H-M   'P 1'
#
loop_
_entity.id
_entity.type
_entity.pdbx_description
1 polymer ?
#
loop_
_entity_poly.entity_id
_entity_poly.type
_entity_poly.pdbx_seq_one_letter_code
_entity_poly.pdbx_strand_id
1 'polypeptide(L)'
;MAPQPTSVSTPAMRKAAGEFEAALSTSRTTSNTMQTTIAQLGTSWRGEAAARFVGSLNAWSGEYQNIIRQLETMLRALHGNARNYTVTEDSALERAATAMRGLPGL
;
A
#
# COMPACT_ATOMS: atom_id res chain seq x y z
N MET A 1 -7.93 22.85 22.08
CA MET A 1 -8.52 21.97 21.05
C MET A 1 -7.94 20.58 21.25
N ALA A 2 -8.74 19.61 21.70
CA ALA A 2 -8.29 18.22 21.71
C ALA A 2 -8.16 17.75 20.25
N PRO A 3 -7.08 17.02 19.88
CA PRO A 3 -6.99 16.43 18.55
C PRO A 3 -8.18 15.48 18.39
N GLN A 4 -9.05 15.75 17.42
CA GLN A 4 -10.11 14.81 17.10
C GLN A 4 -9.43 13.52 16.64
N PRO A 5 -9.64 12.37 17.31
CA PRO A 5 -9.24 11.11 16.74
C PRO A 5 -10.10 10.97 15.49
N THR A 6 -9.54 11.24 14.31
CA THR A 6 -10.10 10.79 13.06
C THR A 6 -10.06 9.27 13.14
N SER A 7 -11.09 8.68 13.77
CA SER A 7 -11.31 7.26 13.80
C SER A 7 -11.63 6.89 12.37
N VAL A 8 -10.58 6.64 11.58
CA VAL A 8 -10.74 5.95 10.32
C VAL A 8 -11.26 4.59 10.75
N SER A 9 -12.58 4.38 10.66
CA SER A 9 -13.18 3.15 11.13
C SER A 9 -12.41 1.98 10.50
N THR A 10 -12.06 0.97 11.29
CA THR A 10 -11.35 -0.23 10.83
C THR A 10 -11.83 -0.75 9.45
N PRO A 11 -13.15 -0.71 9.11
CA PRO A 11 -13.64 -1.02 7.76
C PRO A 11 -13.10 -0.13 6.63
N ALA A 12 -12.99 1.19 6.82
CA ALA A 12 -12.48 2.12 5.81
C ALA A 12 -10.98 1.90 5.56
N MET A 13 -10.21 1.59 6.61
CA MET A 13 -8.80 1.20 6.48
C MET A 13 -8.62 -0.11 5.71
N ARG A 14 -9.47 -1.12 5.97
CA ARG A 14 -9.47 -2.38 5.22
C ARG A 14 -9.82 -2.18 3.76
N LYS A 15 -10.81 -1.33 3.47
CA LYS A 15 -11.19 -0.98 2.09
C LYS A 15 -10.01 -0.31 1.36
N ALA A 16 -9.39 0.69 1.98
CA ALA A 16 -8.22 1.36 1.42
C ALA A 16 -7.08 0.34 1.19
N ALA A 17 -6.80 -0.56 2.13
CA ALA A 17 -5.79 -1.60 1.95
C ALA A 17 -6.06 -2.46 0.70
N GLY A 18 -7.31 -2.88 0.48
CA GLY A 18 -7.69 -3.63 -0.73
C GLY A 18 -7.50 -2.82 -2.03
N GLU A 19 -7.78 -1.52 -2.02
CA GLU A 19 -7.51 -0.63 -3.17
C GLU A 19 -6.00 -0.50 -3.45
N PHE A 20 -5.18 -0.38 -2.40
CA PHE A 20 -3.72 -0.35 -2.53
C PHE A 20 -3.14 -1.70 -3.01
N GLU A 21 -3.69 -2.83 -2.54
CA GLU A 21 -3.31 -4.17 -3.02
C GLU A 21 -3.61 -4.34 -4.51
N ALA A 22 -4.81 -3.94 -4.95
CA ALA A 22 -5.21 -3.98 -6.35
C ALA A 22 -4.33 -3.08 -7.24
N ALA A 23 -4.05 -1.86 -6.77
CA ALA A 23 -3.17 -0.93 -7.44
C ALA A 23 -1.74 -1.49 -7.56
N LEU A 24 -1.20 -2.05 -6.47
CA LEU A 24 0.13 -2.65 -6.45
C LEU A 24 0.25 -3.85 -7.40
N SER A 25 -0.76 -4.73 -7.41
CA SER A 25 -0.82 -5.87 -8.33
C SER A 25 -0.84 -5.41 -9.80
N THR A 26 -1.65 -4.40 -10.10
CA THR A 26 -1.74 -3.79 -11.43
C THR A 26 -0.40 -3.18 -11.83
N SER A 27 0.21 -2.38 -10.96
CA SER A 27 1.50 -1.76 -11.24
C SER A 27 2.60 -2.79 -11.49
N ARG A 28 2.68 -3.86 -10.69
CA ARG A 28 3.67 -4.93 -10.92
C ARG A 28 3.49 -5.59 -12.28
N THR A 29 2.24 -5.89 -12.65
CA THR A 29 1.92 -6.45 -13.97
C THR A 29 2.35 -5.50 -15.09
N THR A 30 1.98 -4.22 -15.02
CA THR A 30 2.37 -3.20 -16.00
C THR A 30 3.88 -3.05 -16.12
N SER A 31 4.61 -3.06 -14.98
CA SER A 31 6.07 -2.98 -14.97
C SER A 31 6.69 -4.17 -15.71
N ASN A 32 6.24 -5.39 -15.44
CA ASN A 32 6.76 -6.60 -16.09
C ASN A 32 6.47 -6.61 -17.59
N THR A 33 5.27 -6.22 -17.99
CA THR A 33 4.90 -6.07 -19.41
C THR A 33 5.80 -5.05 -20.10
N MET A 34 5.97 -3.86 -19.52
CA MET A 34 6.83 -2.83 -20.10
C MET A 34 8.28 -3.31 -20.23
N GLN A 35 8.83 -3.99 -19.22
CA GLN A 35 10.18 -4.54 -19.25
C GLN A 35 10.38 -5.54 -20.40
N THR A 36 9.37 -6.39 -20.63
CA THR A 36 9.36 -7.37 -21.73
C THR A 36 9.30 -6.67 -23.08
N THR A 37 8.44 -5.65 -23.23
CA THR A 37 8.32 -4.85 -24.44
C THR A 37 9.62 -4.08 -24.77
N ILE A 38 10.27 -3.50 -23.76
CA ILE A 38 11.58 -2.83 -23.92
C ILE A 38 12.63 -3.80 -24.46
N ALA A 39 12.70 -5.01 -23.88
CA ALA A 39 13.65 -6.03 -24.32
C ALA A 39 13.41 -6.46 -25.77
N GLN A 40 12.14 -6.64 -26.17
CA GLN A 40 11.77 -6.98 -27.55
C GLN A 40 12.05 -5.86 -28.56
N LEU A 41 11.82 -4.61 -28.17
CA LEU A 41 12.17 -3.44 -29.00
C LEU A 41 13.69 -3.35 -29.20
N GLY A 42 14.48 -3.58 -28.15
CA GLY A 42 15.93 -3.51 -28.21
C GLY A 42 16.59 -4.55 -29.11
N THR A 43 15.95 -5.70 -29.36
CA THR A 43 16.50 -6.73 -30.26
C THR A 43 16.28 -6.40 -31.73
N SER A 44 15.18 -5.73 -32.07
CA SER A 44 14.73 -5.49 -33.45
C SER A 44 15.03 -4.07 -33.94
N TRP A 45 15.12 -3.09 -33.05
CA TRP A 45 15.35 -1.69 -33.37
C TRP A 45 16.78 -1.25 -32.99
N ARG A 46 17.56 -0.80 -33.98
CA ARG A 46 18.96 -0.39 -33.82
C ARG A 46 19.17 1.06 -34.26
N GLY A 47 20.28 1.65 -33.81
CA GLY A 47 20.71 3.01 -34.13
C GLY A 47 20.60 3.98 -32.95
N GLU A 48 21.05 5.21 -33.16
CA GLU A 48 21.13 6.24 -32.11
C GLU A 48 19.76 6.60 -31.53
N ALA A 49 18.72 6.65 -32.37
CA ALA A 49 17.34 6.87 -31.92
C ALA A 49 16.83 5.75 -31.01
N ALA A 50 17.14 4.49 -31.36
CA ALA A 50 16.78 3.33 -30.55
C ALA A 50 17.49 3.37 -29.18
N ALA A 51 18.79 3.70 -29.16
CA ALA A 51 19.56 3.83 -27.93
C ALA A 51 18.98 4.90 -26.99
N ARG A 52 18.59 6.07 -27.54
CA ARG A 52 17.93 7.13 -26.76
C ARG A 52 16.59 6.68 -26.19
N PHE A 53 15.76 6.03 -27.00
CA PHE A 53 14.44 5.59 -26.57
C PHE A 53 14.52 4.50 -25.49
N VAL A 54 15.40 3.51 -25.66
CA VAL A 54 15.66 2.47 -24.63
C VAL A 54 16.20 3.10 -23.35
N GLY A 55 17.10 4.09 -23.47
CA GLY A 55 17.59 4.86 -22.32
C GLY A 55 16.46 5.53 -21.54
N SER A 56 15.57 6.25 -22.23
CA SER A 56 14.40 6.90 -21.61
C SER A 56 13.44 5.90 -20.97
N LEU A 57 13.21 4.74 -21.58
CA LEU A 57 12.34 3.70 -21.03
C LEU A 57 12.95 3.02 -19.79
N ASN A 58 14.28 2.84 -19.76
CA ASN A 58 14.96 2.35 -18.56
C ASN A 58 14.86 3.36 -17.41
N ALA A 59 15.03 4.65 -17.69
CA ALA A 59 14.86 5.71 -16.70
C ALA A 59 13.42 5.74 -16.17
N TRP A 60 12.43 5.70 -17.06
CA TRP A 60 11.02 5.59 -16.70
C TRP A 60 10.75 4.35 -15.83
N SER A 61 11.34 3.19 -16.17
CA SER A 61 11.17 1.96 -15.38
C SER A 61 11.73 2.12 -13.96
N GLY A 62 12.86 2.80 -13.80
CA GLY A 62 13.42 3.12 -12.48
C GLY A 62 12.49 3.97 -11.62
N GLU A 63 11.91 5.02 -12.21
CA GLU A 63 10.91 5.86 -11.53
C GLU A 63 9.62 5.09 -11.21
N TYR A 64 9.18 4.21 -12.12
CA TYR A 64 7.99 3.40 -11.91
C TYR A 64 8.17 2.41 -10.76
N GLN A 65 9.36 1.84 -10.60
CA GLN A 65 9.68 1.03 -9.41
C GLN A 65 9.63 1.85 -8.12
N ASN A 66 9.92 3.15 -8.17
CA ASN A 66 9.75 4.02 -7.00
C ASN A 66 8.27 4.12 -6.59
N ILE A 67 7.36 4.28 -7.55
CA ILE A 67 5.91 4.29 -7.30
C ILE A 67 5.47 2.98 -6.64
N ILE A 68 5.94 1.83 -7.13
CA ILE A 68 5.67 0.51 -6.54
C ILE A 68 6.12 0.47 -5.07
N ARG A 69 7.34 0.93 -4.76
CA ARG A 69 7.86 0.98 -3.38
C ARG A 69 7.03 1.88 -2.46
N GLN A 70 6.51 2.99 -2.97
CA GLN A 70 5.64 3.89 -2.21
C GLN A 70 4.28 3.25 -1.92
N LEU A 71 3.68 2.57 -2.91
CA LEU A 71 2.45 1.81 -2.71
C LEU A 71 2.61 0.71 -1.65
N GLU A 72 3.73 -0.03 -1.68
CA GLU A 72 4.04 -1.02 -0.65
C GLU A 72 4.21 -0.40 0.74
N THR A 73 4.81 0.79 0.82
CA THR A 73 4.98 1.51 2.09
C THR A 73 3.64 1.93 2.67
N MET A 74 2.73 2.44 1.83
CA MET A 74 1.38 2.79 2.25
C MET A 74 0.59 1.57 2.70
N LEU A 75 0.70 0.45 1.98
CA LEU A 75 0.05 -0.80 2.37
C LEU A 75 0.54 -1.32 3.74
N ARG A 76 1.86 -1.30 3.98
CA ARG A 76 2.42 -1.64 5.30
C ARG A 76 1.90 -0.73 6.41
N ALA A 77 1.81 0.57 6.17
CA ALA A 77 1.27 1.52 7.14
C ALA A 77 -0.21 1.26 7.43
N LEU A 78 -1.01 0.95 6.41
CA LEU A 78 -2.43 0.60 6.57
C LEU A 78 -2.61 -0.68 7.41
N HIS A 79 -1.85 -1.74 7.14
CA HIS A 79 -1.91 -2.96 7.95
C HIS A 79 -1.43 -2.75 9.40
N GLY A 80 -0.34 -2.00 9.58
CA GLY A 80 0.19 -1.68 10.90
C GLY A 80 -0.83 -0.91 11.75
N ASN A 81 -1.45 0.12 11.15
CA ASN A 81 -2.48 0.91 11.81
C ASN A 81 -3.74 0.07 12.10
N ALA A 82 -4.21 -0.74 11.14
CA ALA A 82 -5.38 -1.59 11.34
C ALA A 82 -5.19 -2.58 12.50
N ARG A 83 -3.99 -3.16 12.63
CA ARG A 83 -3.63 -4.04 13.75
C ARG A 83 -3.65 -3.28 15.09
N ASN A 84 -3.11 -2.07 15.14
CA ASN A 84 -3.10 -1.25 16.34
C ASN A 84 -4.52 -0.87 16.79
N TYR A 85 -5.43 -0.59 15.86
CA TYR A 85 -6.84 -0.34 16.17
C TYR A 85 -7.51 -1.58 16.78
N THR A 86 -7.34 -2.76 16.20
CA THR A 86 -7.92 -4.01 16.77
C THR A 86 -7.39 -4.30 18.17
N VAL A 87 -6.09 -4.19 18.41
CA VAL A 87 -5.51 -4.41 19.76
C VAL A 87 -6.03 -3.38 20.77
N THR A 88 -6.19 -2.12 20.35
CA THR A 88 -6.71 -1.06 21.23
C THR A 88 -8.20 -1.27 21.54
N GLU A 89 -8.98 -1.72 20.57
CA GLU A 89 -10.40 -2.04 20.74
C GLU A 89 -10.59 -3.23 21.69
N ASP A 90 -9.86 -4.33 21.46
CA ASP A 90 -9.91 -5.52 22.33
C ASP A 90 -9.55 -5.18 23.78
N SER A 91 -8.47 -4.42 23.98
CA SER A 91 -8.04 -4.02 25.33
C SER A 91 -8.99 -3.00 25.99
N ALA A 92 -9.65 -2.13 25.22
CA ALA A 92 -10.70 -1.25 25.73
C ALA A 92 -11.95 -2.04 26.15
N LEU A 93 -12.37 -3.02 25.34
CA LEU A 93 -13.49 -3.91 25.64
C LEU A 93 -13.19 -4.78 26.87
N GLU A 94 -11.98 -5.30 26.99
CA GLU A 94 -11.55 -6.09 28.15
C GLU A 94 -11.59 -5.24 29.43
N ARG A 95 -11.04 -4.02 29.41
CA ARG A 95 -11.11 -3.07 30.54
C ARG A 95 -12.55 -2.71 30.89
N ALA A 96 -13.40 -2.45 29.89
CA ALA A 96 -14.82 -2.18 30.10
C ALA A 96 -15.55 -3.38 30.71
N ALA A 97 -15.26 -4.60 30.24
CA ALA A 97 -15.80 -5.83 30.78
C ALA A 97 -15.34 -6.07 32.22
N THR A 98 -14.07 -5.83 32.54
CA THR A 98 -13.54 -5.91 33.91
C THR A 98 -14.15 -4.85 34.82
N ALA A 99 -14.33 -3.62 34.33
CA ALA A 99 -14.99 -2.55 35.08
C ALA A 99 -16.47 -2.89 35.38
N MET A 100 -17.21 -3.42 34.41
CA MET A 100 -18.58 -3.89 34.61
C MET A 100 -18.67 -5.08 35.56
N ARG A 101 -17.69 -6.00 35.52
CA ARG A 101 -17.65 -7.17 36.43
C ARG A 101 -17.18 -6.80 37.84
N GLY A 102 -16.46 -5.69 37.98
CA GLY A 102 -15.92 -5.16 39.24
C GLY A 102 -16.84 -4.18 39.96
N LEU A 103 -17.97 -3.80 39.38
CA LEU A 103 -19.03 -3.04 40.06
C LEU A 103 -19.88 -3.99 40.91
N PRO A 104 -19.73 -4.02 42.25
CA PRO A 104 -20.56 -4.86 43.11
C PRO A 104 -21.89 -4.15 43.37
N GLY A 105 -23.00 -4.78 43.00
CA GLY A 105 -24.35 -4.40 43.43
C GLY A 105 -25.06 -3.36 42.57
N LEU A 106 -25.79 -3.86 41.57
CA LEU A 106 -27.24 -3.61 41.49
C LEU A 106 -27.94 -4.88 41.98
#